data_AF-A0A2E8R9L7-F1
#
_entry.id   AF-A0A2E8R9L7-F1
#
_cell.length_a   1.000
_cell.length_b   1.000
_cell.length_c   1.000
_cell.angle_alpha   90.00
_cell.angle_beta   90.00
_cell.angle_gamma   90.00
#
_symmetry.space_group_name_H-M   'P 1'
#
loop_
_entity.id
_entity.type
_entity.pdbx_description
1 polymer ?
#
loop_
_entity_poly.entity_id
_entity_poly.type
_entity_poly.pdbx_seq_one_letter_code
_entity_poly.pdbx_strand_id
1 'polypeptide(L)'
;ILESVGEWNNFGVISSNTGISNIINWPDHEKQWRGNNLEIQSRVKNVDIIYKTTNLNEARQLLDLYGISFIFIGQNESIKYNPVSLKKFNLMATTIFSETYNGQEIKIMKLNNE
;
A
#
# COMPACT_ATOMS: atom_id res chain seq x y z
N ILE A 1 7.55 -2.14 -0.26
CA ILE A 1 6.25 -2.82 -0.05
C ILE A 1 5.16 -1.77 -0.13
N LEU A 2 4.00 -2.06 -0.71
CA LEU A 2 2.83 -1.18 -0.64
C LEU A 2 2.00 -1.57 0.58
N GLU A 3 1.79 -0.60 1.47
CA GLU A 3 0.80 -0.65 2.55
C GLU A 3 0.02 0.67 2.59
N SER A 4 -1.19 0.65 3.17
CA SER A 4 -2.02 1.85 3.28
C SER A 4 -1.36 2.93 4.14
N VAL A 5 -1.60 4.18 3.76
CA VAL A 5 -1.09 5.38 4.46
C VAL A 5 -2.03 5.77 5.59
N GLY A 6 -1.49 6.17 6.74
CA GLY A 6 -2.24 6.75 7.84
C GLY A 6 -1.29 7.25 8.93
N GLU A 7 -1.83 7.64 10.07
CA GLU A 7 -1.03 8.15 11.19
C GLU A 7 -0.98 7.13 12.33
N TRP A 8 0.07 7.21 13.15
CA TRP A 8 0.24 6.45 14.39
C TRP A 8 0.47 4.94 14.22
N ASN A 9 0.52 4.25 15.37
CA ASN A 9 1.04 2.90 15.57
C ASN A 9 0.40 1.81 14.69
N ASN A 10 -0.80 2.02 14.14
CA ASN A 10 -1.48 1.02 13.34
C ASN A 10 -1.12 1.08 11.85
N PHE A 11 -0.41 2.12 11.38
CA PHE A 11 0.00 2.27 9.98
C PHE A 11 1.52 2.19 9.84
N GLY A 12 2.01 1.79 8.66
CA GLY A 12 3.45 1.66 8.42
C GLY A 12 4.10 0.48 9.16
N VAL A 13 3.31 -0.45 9.68
CA VAL A 13 3.79 -1.52 10.56
C VAL A 13 4.72 -2.46 9.81
N ILE A 14 4.40 -2.80 8.56
CA ILE A 14 5.20 -3.79 7.83
C ILE A 14 6.54 -3.18 7.44
N SER A 15 6.55 -1.98 6.87
CA SER A 15 7.81 -1.34 6.48
C SER A 15 8.70 -1.01 7.68
N SER A 16 8.13 -0.58 8.80
CA SER A 16 8.89 -0.24 10.02
C SER A 16 9.56 -1.46 10.67
N ASN A 17 8.95 -2.65 10.58
CA ASN A 17 9.51 -3.87 11.20
C ASN A 17 10.39 -4.69 10.24
N THR A 18 10.23 -4.53 8.92
CA THR A 18 10.99 -5.32 7.92
C THR A 18 12.16 -4.57 7.29
N GLY A 19 12.18 -3.23 7.40
CA GLY A 19 13.12 -2.38 6.67
C GLY A 19 12.81 -2.27 5.16
N ILE A 20 11.75 -2.92 4.67
CA ILE A 20 11.30 -2.78 3.29
C ILE A 20 10.41 -1.54 3.19
N SER A 21 10.94 -0.45 2.62
CA SER A 21 10.23 0.84 2.58
C SER A 21 8.89 0.79 1.83
N ASN A 22 7.94 1.59 2.30
CA ASN A 22 6.72 1.99 1.59
C ASN A 22 6.93 3.34 0.88
N ILE A 23 5.97 3.77 0.05
CA ILE A 23 5.99 5.06 -0.64
C ILE A 23 5.98 6.22 0.39
N ILE A 24 5.10 6.12 1.38
CA ILE A 24 5.02 7.01 2.54
C ILE A 24 4.17 6.33 3.64
N ASN A 25 4.49 6.57 4.91
CA ASN A 25 3.72 6.00 6.03
C ASN A 25 2.92 7.07 6.77
N TRP A 26 3.58 7.88 7.60
CA TRP A 26 2.96 8.87 8.50
C TRP A 26 3.17 10.29 7.96
N PRO A 27 2.31 10.76 7.03
CA PRO A 27 2.54 12.03 6.36
C PRO A 27 2.63 13.23 7.30
N ASP A 28 1.92 13.27 8.42
CA ASP A 28 2.03 14.36 9.41
C ASP A 28 3.34 14.29 10.19
N HIS A 29 3.84 13.09 10.51
CA HIS A 29 5.18 12.93 11.06
C HIS A 29 6.24 13.39 10.05
N GLU A 30 6.09 13.04 8.78
CA GLU A 30 6.98 13.49 7.71
C GLU A 30 6.97 15.03 7.59
N LYS A 31 5.80 15.68 7.71
CA LYS A 31 5.67 17.15 7.69
C LYS A 31 6.38 17.81 8.88
N GLN A 32 6.36 17.21 10.06
CA GLN A 32 7.05 17.77 11.23
C GLN A 32 8.58 17.83 11.01
N TRP A 33 9.14 16.82 10.34
CA TRP A 33 10.59 16.71 10.16
C TRP A 33 11.10 17.37 8.88
N ARG A 34 10.28 17.38 7.82
CA ARG A 34 10.68 17.84 6.47
C ARG A 34 9.96 19.10 6.02
N GLY A 35 9.06 19.63 6.84
CA GLY A 35 8.15 20.71 6.47
C GLY A 35 6.98 20.22 5.60
N ASN A 36 5.95 21.04 5.50
CA ASN A 36 4.78 20.73 4.68
C ASN A 36 5.07 21.04 3.21
N ASN A 37 5.47 20.03 2.43
CA ASN A 37 5.72 20.15 1.00
C ASN A 37 4.67 19.38 0.16
N LEU A 38 4.59 19.73 -1.12
CA LEU A 38 3.67 19.10 -2.08
C LEU A 38 4.01 17.63 -2.35
N GLU A 39 5.26 17.24 -2.15
CA GLU A 39 5.73 15.87 -2.40
C GLU A 39 5.10 14.87 -1.44
N ILE A 40 5.01 15.21 -0.14
CA ILE A 40 4.32 14.37 0.86
C ILE A 40 2.88 14.11 0.39
N GLN A 41 2.15 15.15 0.03
CA GLN A 41 0.75 15.02 -0.42
C GLN A 41 0.63 14.21 -1.71
N SER A 42 1.57 14.39 -2.66
CA SER A 42 1.61 13.63 -3.90
C SER A 42 1.82 12.13 -3.63
N ARG A 43 2.75 11.78 -2.74
CA ARG A 43 3.01 10.38 -2.35
C ARG A 43 1.81 9.74 -1.67
N VAL A 44 1.14 10.46 -0.76
CA VAL A 44 -0.11 10.00 -0.13
C VAL A 44 -1.18 9.74 -1.18
N LYS A 45 -1.38 10.68 -2.09
CA LYS A 45 -2.35 10.57 -3.18
C LYS A 45 -2.03 9.38 -4.09
N ASN A 46 -0.76 9.13 -4.41
CA ASN A 46 -0.38 8.03 -5.27
C ASN A 46 -0.66 6.67 -4.62
N VAL A 47 -0.38 6.49 -3.33
CA VAL A 47 -0.79 5.26 -2.61
C VAL A 47 -2.31 5.09 -2.66
N ASP A 48 -3.04 6.17 -2.41
CA ASP A 48 -4.50 6.17 -2.44
C ASP A 48 -5.06 5.79 -3.82
N ILE A 49 -4.47 6.31 -4.90
CA ILE A 49 -4.80 5.94 -6.29
C ILE A 49 -4.55 4.45 -6.52
N ILE A 50 -3.36 3.94 -6.17
CA ILE A 50 -3.00 2.53 -6.37
C ILE A 50 -4.05 1.61 -5.73
N TYR A 51 -4.50 1.91 -4.52
CA TYR A 51 -5.51 1.09 -3.84
C TYR A 51 -6.94 1.32 -4.35
N LYS A 52 -7.32 2.55 -4.73
CA LYS A 52 -8.70 2.90 -5.13
C LYS A 52 -9.03 2.60 -6.59
N THR A 53 -8.09 2.80 -7.51
CA THR A 53 -8.36 2.62 -8.93
C THR A 53 -8.75 1.17 -9.22
N THR A 54 -9.59 0.96 -10.24
CA THR A 54 -9.85 -0.36 -10.84
C THR A 54 -9.08 -0.54 -12.14
N ASN A 55 -8.41 0.50 -12.64
CA ASN A 55 -7.58 0.44 -13.84
C ASN A 55 -6.23 -0.20 -13.51
N LEU A 56 -5.95 -1.35 -14.12
CA LEU A 56 -4.72 -2.11 -13.91
C LEU A 56 -3.47 -1.32 -14.35
N ASN A 57 -3.55 -0.62 -15.48
CA ASN A 57 -2.42 0.12 -16.03
C ASN A 57 -2.05 1.32 -15.16
N GLU A 58 -3.05 2.05 -14.63
CA GLU A 58 -2.82 3.17 -13.73
C GLU A 58 -2.15 2.71 -12.42
N ALA A 59 -2.63 1.62 -11.83
CA ALA A 59 -2.01 1.04 -10.64
C ALA A 59 -0.58 0.55 -10.94
N ARG A 60 -0.38 -0.17 -12.05
CA ARG A 60 0.93 -0.71 -12.46
C ARG A 60 1.95 0.40 -12.67
N GLN A 61 1.62 1.45 -13.41
CA GLN A 61 2.52 2.58 -13.66
C GLN A 61 3.03 3.22 -12.36
N LEU A 62 2.16 3.40 -11.37
CA LEU A 62 2.57 3.95 -10.07
C LEU A 62 3.38 2.94 -9.25
N LEU A 63 3.00 1.65 -9.26
CA LEU A 63 3.76 0.59 -8.58
C LEU A 63 5.20 0.51 -9.11
N ASP A 64 5.37 0.60 -10.43
CA ASP A 64 6.67 0.57 -11.10
C ASP A 64 7.48 1.84 -10.83
N LEU A 65 6.83 3.02 -10.88
CA LEU A 65 7.45 4.30 -10.55
C LEU A 65 8.13 4.29 -9.17
N TYR A 66 7.52 3.59 -8.20
CA TYR A 66 8.04 3.47 -6.83
C TYR A 66 8.83 2.19 -6.57
N GLY A 67 9.04 1.33 -7.58
CA GLY A 67 9.79 0.08 -7.42
C GLY A 67 9.16 -0.89 -6.42
N ILE A 68 7.83 -0.93 -6.34
CA ILE A 68 7.13 -1.81 -5.41
C ILE A 68 7.18 -3.25 -5.91
N SER A 69 7.64 -4.19 -5.10
CA SER A 69 7.62 -5.63 -5.44
C SER A 69 6.54 -6.43 -4.71
N PHE A 70 6.04 -5.90 -3.59
CA PHE A 70 5.09 -6.58 -2.72
C PHE A 70 3.93 -5.66 -2.37
N ILE A 71 2.72 -6.21 -2.37
CA ILE A 71 1.49 -5.56 -1.94
C ILE A 71 0.99 -6.25 -0.68
N PHE A 72 0.68 -5.45 0.34
CA PHE A 72 0.03 -5.91 1.54
C PHE A 72 -1.47 -5.58 1.49
N ILE A 73 -2.30 -6.54 1.91
CA ILE A 73 -3.73 -6.33 2.16
C ILE A 73 -4.04 -6.94 3.52
N GLY A 74 -4.33 -6.10 4.51
CA GLY A 74 -4.81 -6.52 5.82
C GLY A 74 -6.00 -5.67 6.27
N GLN A 75 -6.11 -5.48 7.58
CA GLN A 75 -7.21 -4.75 8.19
C GLN A 75 -7.35 -3.32 7.67
N ASN A 76 -6.25 -2.57 7.64
CA ASN A 76 -6.28 -1.15 7.27
C ASN A 76 -6.67 -0.97 5.81
N GLU A 77 -6.11 -1.78 4.91
CA GLU A 77 -6.42 -1.71 3.49
C GLU A 77 -7.89 -2.09 3.25
N SER A 78 -8.38 -3.13 3.93
CA SER A 78 -9.75 -3.61 3.79
C SER A 78 -10.80 -2.65 4.35
N ILE A 79 -10.47 -1.89 5.40
CA ILE A 79 -11.35 -0.85 5.96
C ILE A 79 -11.33 0.41 5.08
N LYS A 80 -10.16 0.79 4.57
CA LYS A 80 -9.97 2.06 3.86
C LYS A 80 -10.40 2.01 2.40
N TYR A 81 -10.35 0.84 1.76
CA TYR A 81 -10.55 0.70 0.33
C TYR A 81 -11.66 -0.28 -0.03
N ASN A 82 -12.30 -0.04 -1.18
CA ASN A 82 -13.42 -0.86 -1.62
C ASN A 82 -12.95 -2.28 -2.00
N PRO A 83 -13.66 -3.35 -1.61
CA PRO A 83 -13.29 -4.72 -1.98
C PRO A 83 -13.14 -4.95 -3.49
N VAL A 84 -13.91 -4.23 -4.32
CA VAL A 84 -13.83 -4.30 -5.78
C VAL A 84 -12.47 -3.80 -6.28
N SER A 85 -11.96 -2.69 -5.73
CA SER A 85 -10.66 -2.15 -6.14
C SER A 85 -9.50 -3.00 -5.63
N LEU A 86 -9.65 -3.69 -4.50
CA LEU A 86 -8.64 -4.60 -3.97
C LEU A 86 -8.53 -5.90 -4.80
N LYS A 87 -9.65 -6.43 -5.28
CA LYS A 87 -9.66 -7.66 -6.11
C LYS A 87 -8.84 -7.55 -7.39
N LYS A 88 -8.60 -6.34 -7.91
CA LYS A 88 -7.76 -6.13 -9.10
C LYS A 88 -6.34 -6.67 -8.93
N PHE A 89 -5.81 -6.68 -7.70
CA PHE A 89 -4.43 -7.13 -7.46
C PHE A 89 -4.25 -8.61 -7.80
N ASN A 90 -5.31 -9.43 -7.77
CA ASN A 90 -5.28 -10.83 -8.20
C ASN A 90 -4.93 -10.99 -9.69
N LEU A 91 -5.08 -9.94 -10.50
CA LEU A 91 -4.79 -9.96 -11.94
C LEU A 91 -3.34 -9.57 -12.27
N MET A 92 -2.62 -8.94 -11.33
CA MET A 92 -1.26 -8.43 -11.56
C MET A 92 -0.22 -8.90 -10.54
N ALA A 93 -0.66 -9.63 -9.52
CA ALA A 93 0.16 -10.13 -8.42
C ALA A 93 -0.25 -11.56 -8.04
N THR A 94 0.72 -12.33 -7.57
CA THR A 94 0.52 -13.67 -7.02
C THR A 94 0.53 -13.60 -5.50
N THR A 95 -0.51 -14.13 -4.85
CA THR A 95 -0.53 -14.29 -3.40
C THR A 95 0.54 -15.29 -2.98
N ILE A 96 1.52 -14.85 -2.19
CA ILE A 96 2.61 -15.70 -1.68
C ILE A 96 2.43 -16.07 -0.21
N PHE A 97 1.58 -15.33 0.50
CA PHE A 97 1.20 -15.62 1.88
C PHE A 97 -0.25 -15.15 2.09
N SER A 98 -1.03 -15.96 2.79
CA SER A 98 -2.37 -15.60 3.23
C SER A 98 -2.69 -16.31 4.54
N GLU A 99 -3.23 -15.58 5.51
CA GLU A 99 -3.68 -16.14 6.78
C GLU A 99 -4.92 -15.38 7.27
N THR A 100 -5.78 -16.06 8.03
CA THR A 100 -6.93 -15.42 8.69
C THR A 100 -6.66 -15.34 10.18
N TYR A 101 -6.59 -14.12 10.72
CA TYR A 101 -6.40 -13.87 12.14
C TYR A 101 -7.58 -13.06 12.69
N ASN A 102 -8.22 -13.55 13.75
CA ASN A 102 -9.43 -12.93 14.35
C ASN A 102 -10.53 -12.58 13.32
N GLY A 103 -10.71 -13.44 12.31
CA GLY A 103 -11.71 -13.24 11.24
C GLY A 103 -11.32 -12.22 10.17
N GLN A 104 -10.10 -11.68 10.21
CA GLN A 104 -9.56 -10.80 9.18
C GLN A 104 -8.51 -11.53 8.35
N GLU A 105 -8.68 -11.47 7.03
CA GLU A 105 -7.73 -12.03 6.09
C GLU A 105 -6.56 -11.07 5.89
N ILE A 106 -5.35 -11.60 5.99
CA ILE A 106 -4.10 -10.92 5.70
C ILE A 106 -3.48 -11.58 4.47
N LYS A 107 -3.08 -10.78 3.49
CA LYS A 107 -2.44 -11.24 2.25
C LYS A 107 -1.17 -10.46 1.98
N ILE A 108 -0.13 -11.19 1.59
CA ILE A 108 1.06 -10.64 0.95
C ILE A 108 1.09 -11.16 -0.47
N MET A 109 1.08 -10.23 -1.42
CA MET A 109 1.09 -10.53 -2.85
C MET A 109 2.40 -10.03 -3.45
N LYS A 110 3.07 -10.87 -4.24
CA LYS A 110 4.24 -10.48 -5.02
C LYS A 110 3.77 -10.04 -6.39
N LEU A 111 4.19 -8.86 -6.85
CA LEU A 111 3.88 -8.41 -8.21
C LEU A 111 4.47 -9.39 -9.24
N ASN A 112 3.68 -9.70 -10.25
CA ASN A 112 4.13 -10.50 -11.37
C ASN A 112 5.07 -9.63 -12.22
N ASN A 113 6.28 -10.15 -12.49
CA ASN A 113 7.17 -9.57 -13.47
C ASN A 113 6.50 -9.67 -14.84
N GLU A 114 6.56 -8.59 -15.62
CA GLU A 114 6.24 -8.61 -17.05
C GLU A 114 7.40 -9.19 -17.86
#